data_AF-L8EQS8-F1
#
_entry.id   AF-L8EQS8-F1
#
_cell.length_a   1.000
_cell.length_b   1.000
_cell.length_c   1.000
_cell.angle_alpha   90.00
_cell.angle_beta   90.00
_cell.angle_gamma   90.00
#
_symmetry.space_group_name_H-M   'P 1'
#
loop_
_entity.id
_entity.type
_entity.pdbx_description
1 polymer ?
#
loop_
_entity_poly.entity_id
_entity_poly.type
_entity_poly.pdbx_seq_one_letter_code
_entity_poly.pdbx_strand_id
1 'polypeptide(L)'
;MITQAQAQATADRWLNPEGHQGPPRQVGMQEFDLGWVVWAVPPPPEVDPVTGQRRPPAEVGAACGVVDRASGELTVWPSVPVDEVVRMYQQKHGAGGAPAPAEPPVTGPGNTAVATYRDPASGEETNLVRVSGPGLPPAEYQLADELRRIGVRGEDVSAVHTDLRPALLPGGYTGDFVFRAFPNARFSCTEGYGMAPEQRAEGVAGLLRHVEMMHQLAGQQPPPRPHRLPVPSPDSVPRAEPVRDVALGKQLAEVFGPQGVLRPDADDIANTRLPEAAKKTLTWAGLPVEVPYFFTADQPDRAPAGGLFTDAATHLRAIGTEATEETLGNLAGHVRIGTDGSYVITVQCTAPEDSQALIGAVWAVQPSTGGGRLVNASLAAFLRSLVLLTTTRQQMRGMDPRAAGAAVAAFQEQLVAIDAWSLDSDKNWWSLIVEQMWHGLF
;
A
#
# COMPACT_ATOMS: atom_id res chain seq x y z
N MET A 1 -1.30 -3.91 41.11
CA MET A 1 -1.33 -2.72 40.25
C MET A 1 -1.20 -1.49 41.11
N ILE A 2 -0.23 -0.63 40.80
CA ILE A 2 -0.02 0.64 41.51
C ILE A 2 -0.82 1.77 40.87
N THR A 3 -1.09 2.84 41.62
CA THR A 3 -1.76 4.03 41.11
C THR A 3 -0.78 5.01 40.48
N GLN A 4 -1.26 5.93 39.65
CA GLN A 4 -0.45 7.03 39.10
C GLN A 4 0.26 7.85 40.19
N ALA A 5 -0.39 8.06 41.34
CA ALA A 5 0.22 8.77 42.48
C ALA A 5 1.39 7.98 43.10
N GLN A 6 1.30 6.65 43.13
CA GLN A 6 2.38 5.78 43.60
C GLN A 6 3.54 5.72 42.59
N ALA A 7 3.23 5.75 41.29
CA ALA A 7 4.25 5.84 40.24
C ALA A 7 4.99 7.17 40.30
N GLN A 8 4.26 8.27 40.48
CA GLN A 8 4.80 9.60 40.67
C GLN A 8 5.75 9.69 41.89
N ALA A 9 5.34 9.12 43.03
CA ALA A 9 6.18 9.08 44.24
C ALA A 9 7.44 8.22 44.08
N THR A 10 7.41 7.22 43.19
CA THR A 10 8.56 6.37 42.86
C THR A 10 9.54 7.11 41.95
N ALA A 11 9.02 7.81 40.94
CA ALA A 11 9.81 8.65 40.05
C ALA A 11 10.44 9.85 40.76
N ASP A 12 9.73 10.47 41.71
CA ASP A 12 10.24 11.58 42.50
C ASP A 12 11.43 11.17 43.37
N ARG A 13 11.35 10.03 44.07
CA ARG A 13 12.47 9.47 44.85
C ARG A 13 13.68 9.10 43.98
N TRP A 14 13.45 8.70 42.73
CA TRP A 14 14.52 8.38 41.79
C TRP A 14 15.22 9.64 41.27
N LEU A 15 14.47 10.69 40.94
CA LEU A 15 15.02 11.96 40.44
C LEU A 15 15.59 12.85 41.54
N ASN A 16 15.07 12.75 42.77
CA ASN A 16 15.42 13.56 43.93
C ASN A 16 15.79 12.67 45.14
N PRO A 17 16.90 11.89 45.10
CA PRO A 17 17.29 11.02 46.20
C PRO A 17 17.69 11.82 47.45
N GLU A 18 17.56 11.20 48.63
CA GLU A 18 17.98 11.83 49.90
C GLU A 18 19.46 12.24 49.85
N GLY A 19 19.73 13.52 50.11
CA GLY A 19 21.08 14.09 50.02
C GLY A 19 21.44 14.72 48.66
N HIS A 20 20.51 14.81 47.71
CA HIS A 20 20.72 15.55 46.45
C HIS A 20 21.08 17.02 46.73
N GLN A 21 22.22 17.49 46.20
CA GLN A 21 22.63 18.89 46.27
C GLN A 21 22.27 19.58 44.94
N GLY A 22 21.09 20.20 44.92
CA GLY A 22 20.54 20.91 43.76
C GLY A 22 19.07 21.26 43.98
N PRO A 23 18.48 22.15 43.15
CA PRO A 23 17.04 22.39 43.16
C PRO A 23 16.28 21.09 42.79
N PRO A 24 15.09 20.86 43.37
CA PRO A 24 14.32 19.65 43.09
C PRO A 24 13.97 19.57 41.60
N ARG A 25 14.23 18.41 40.99
CA ARG A 25 13.93 18.14 39.59
C ARG A 25 12.45 17.79 39.46
N GLN A 26 11.75 18.46 38.56
CA GLN A 26 10.36 18.15 38.26
C GLN A 26 10.28 16.86 37.43
N VAL A 27 9.37 15.97 37.81
CA VAL A 27 9.11 14.72 37.07
C VAL A 27 8.09 14.99 35.96
N GLY A 28 8.46 14.67 34.72
CA GLY A 28 7.53 14.49 33.60
C GLY A 28 7.14 13.02 33.51
N MET A 29 5.89 12.72 33.17
CA MET A 29 5.38 11.36 33.12
C MET A 29 4.36 11.17 32.00
N GLN A 30 4.43 10.03 31.31
CA GLN A 30 3.46 9.59 30.31
C GLN A 30 3.04 8.14 30.58
N GLU A 31 1.74 7.89 30.61
CA GLU A 31 1.17 6.57 30.86
C GLU A 31 1.11 5.72 29.58
N PHE A 32 1.29 4.40 29.72
CA PHE A 32 1.07 3.41 28.66
C PHE A 32 0.57 2.07 29.26
N ASP A 33 0.37 1.05 28.44
CA ASP A 33 -0.32 -0.19 28.84
C ASP A 33 0.38 -0.98 29.97
N LEU A 34 1.71 -0.91 30.07
CA LEU A 34 2.48 -1.65 31.08
C LEU A 34 2.99 -0.78 32.23
N GLY A 35 2.77 0.54 32.22
CA GLY A 35 3.37 1.43 33.21
C GLY A 35 3.36 2.91 32.87
N TRP A 36 4.36 3.62 33.38
CA TRP A 36 4.59 5.03 33.10
C TRP A 36 6.05 5.26 32.73
N VAL A 37 6.28 5.95 31.61
CA VAL A 37 7.60 6.51 31.29
C VAL A 37 7.77 7.80 32.08
N VAL A 38 8.91 7.97 32.74
CA VAL A 38 9.21 9.11 33.61
C VAL A 38 10.55 9.74 33.24
N TRP A 39 10.64 11.06 33.30
CA TRP A 39 11.86 11.80 32.96
C TRP A 39 11.98 13.08 33.80
N ALA A 40 13.17 13.65 33.87
CA ALA A 40 13.36 14.97 34.46
C ALA A 40 12.95 16.05 33.44
N VAL A 41 11.99 16.91 33.80
CA VAL A 41 11.63 18.07 32.98
C VAL A 41 12.82 19.03 32.97
N PRO A 42 13.34 19.42 31.79
CA PRO A 42 14.47 20.32 31.72
C PRO A 42 14.10 21.70 32.28
N PRO A 43 15.00 22.35 33.04
CA PRO A 43 14.76 23.71 33.50
C PRO A 43 14.65 24.67 32.30
N PRO A 44 13.91 25.78 32.44
CA PRO A 44 13.82 26.79 31.39
C PRO A 44 15.23 27.31 31.03
N PRO A 45 15.50 27.60 29.75
CA PRO A 45 16.83 27.99 29.28
C PRO A 45 17.28 29.29 29.93
N GLU A 46 18.44 29.27 30.59
CA GLU A 46 19.07 30.48 31.12
C GLU A 46 19.64 31.33 29.98
N VAL A 47 19.38 32.64 30.06
CA VAL A 47 19.89 33.63 29.11
C VAL A 47 20.90 34.50 29.86
N ASP A 48 22.06 34.73 29.26
CA ASP A 48 23.07 35.61 29.85
C ASP A 48 22.53 37.04 29.95
N PRO A 49 22.46 37.64 31.15
CA PRO A 49 21.80 38.94 31.35
C PRO A 49 22.57 40.12 30.75
N VAL A 50 23.83 39.94 30.32
CA VAL A 50 24.66 40.99 29.72
C VAL A 50 24.69 40.87 28.20
N THR A 51 24.76 39.65 27.67
CA THR A 51 24.93 39.39 26.22
C THR A 51 23.65 38.94 25.52
N GLY A 52 22.61 38.55 26.26
CA GLY A 52 21.35 38.06 25.72
C GLY A 52 21.44 36.67 25.06
N GLN A 53 22.60 36.02 25.13
CA GLN A 53 22.81 34.71 24.52
C GLN A 53 22.34 33.59 25.46
N ARG A 54 21.68 32.56 24.90
CA ARG A 54 21.30 31.36 25.65
C ARG A 54 22.57 30.66 26.14
N ARG A 55 22.64 30.36 27.44
CA ARG A 55 23.71 29.55 28.00
C ARG A 55 23.47 28.07 27.64
N PRO A 56 24.51 27.32 27.26
CA PRO A 56 24.40 25.87 27.10
C PRO A 56 23.92 25.22 28.41
N PRO A 57 23.01 24.23 28.38
CA PRO A 57 22.59 23.52 29.58
C PRO A 57 23.77 22.88 30.30
N ALA A 58 23.82 22.98 31.63
CA ALA A 58 24.89 22.40 32.45
C ALA A 58 24.84 20.86 32.52
N GLU A 59 23.69 20.25 32.20
CA GLU A 59 23.50 18.80 32.18
C GLU A 59 23.02 18.35 30.79
N VAL A 60 23.79 17.46 30.15
CA VAL A 60 23.46 16.84 28.86
C VAL A 60 23.10 15.38 29.12
N GLY A 61 21.86 14.98 28.80
CA GLY A 61 21.38 13.60 28.87
C GLY A 61 20.72 13.24 30.21
N ALA A 62 19.43 13.58 30.37
CA ALA A 62 18.62 13.03 31.46
C ALA A 62 18.15 11.62 31.07
N ALA A 63 18.57 10.60 31.83
CA ALA A 63 18.08 9.23 31.64
C ALA A 63 16.55 9.18 31.75
N CYS A 64 15.91 8.29 31.00
CA CYS A 64 14.47 8.01 31.13
C CYS A 64 14.26 6.80 32.03
N GLY A 65 13.19 6.80 32.82
CA GLY A 65 12.78 5.68 33.66
C GLY A 65 11.46 5.10 33.17
N VAL A 66 11.20 3.83 33.47
CA VAL A 66 9.86 3.22 33.36
C VAL A 66 9.47 2.64 34.70
N VAL A 67 8.31 3.06 35.22
CA VAL A 67 7.68 2.48 36.41
C VAL A 67 6.65 1.44 35.97
N ASP A 68 6.87 0.17 36.32
CA ASP A 68 5.98 -0.94 35.98
C ASP A 68 4.64 -0.83 36.72
N ARG A 69 3.52 -1.02 36.01
CA ARG A 69 2.17 -0.91 36.59
C ARG A 69 1.86 -2.03 37.57
N ALA A 70 2.40 -3.22 37.37
CA ALA A 70 2.11 -4.39 38.20
C ALA A 70 2.92 -4.38 39.50
N SER A 71 4.24 -4.16 39.41
CA SER A 71 5.18 -4.24 40.52
C SER A 71 5.49 -2.88 41.17
N GLY A 72 5.36 -1.77 40.42
CA GLY A 72 5.82 -0.45 40.85
C GLY A 72 7.35 -0.29 40.83
N GLU A 73 8.07 -1.24 40.24
CA GLU A 73 9.53 -1.17 40.07
C GLU A 73 9.91 -0.14 39.01
N LEU A 74 10.93 0.68 39.30
CA LEU A 74 11.50 1.63 38.35
C LEU A 74 12.75 1.02 37.69
N THR A 75 12.74 0.99 36.35
CA THR A 75 13.88 0.58 35.53
C THR A 75 14.39 1.76 34.71
N VAL A 76 15.71 1.85 34.52
CA VAL A 76 16.34 2.96 33.79
C VAL A 76 16.59 2.56 32.34
N TRP A 77 16.31 3.47 31.42
CA TRP A 77 16.34 3.29 29.96
C TRP A 77 17.12 4.42 29.28
N PRO A 78 17.58 4.21 28.04
CA PRO A 78 18.29 5.24 27.27
C PRO A 78 17.49 6.53 27.14
N SER A 79 18.18 7.66 27.02
CA SER A 79 17.59 8.98 26.75
C SER A 79 17.16 9.10 25.28
N VAL A 80 16.11 8.37 24.91
CA VAL A 80 15.45 8.39 23.58
C VAL A 80 14.02 8.91 23.72
N PRO A 81 13.31 9.27 22.63
CA PRO A 81 11.92 9.68 22.71
C PRO A 81 11.04 8.69 23.48
N VAL A 82 10.02 9.19 24.17
CA VAL A 82 9.16 8.40 25.07
C VAL A 82 8.55 7.18 24.36
N ASP A 83 8.10 7.34 23.12
CA ASP A 83 7.48 6.24 22.34
C ASP A 83 8.49 5.11 22.05
N GLU A 84 9.77 5.43 21.91
CA GLU A 84 10.84 4.44 21.72
C GLU A 84 11.10 3.68 23.03
N VAL A 85 11.10 4.37 24.18
CA VAL A 85 11.19 3.71 25.50
C VAL A 85 10.00 2.77 25.73
N VAL A 86 8.78 3.19 25.36
CA VAL A 86 7.57 2.35 25.42
C VAL A 86 7.76 1.08 24.59
N ARG A 87 8.21 1.23 23.34
CA ARG A 87 8.46 0.09 22.43
C ARG A 87 9.47 -0.89 23.01
N MET A 88 10.61 -0.38 23.48
CA MET A 88 11.68 -1.20 24.06
C MET A 88 11.20 -1.92 25.34
N TYR A 89 10.41 -1.25 26.18
CA TYR A 89 9.85 -1.83 27.40
C TYR A 89 8.84 -2.95 27.08
N GLN A 90 7.93 -2.70 26.14
CA GLN A 90 6.97 -3.69 25.66
C GLN A 90 7.66 -4.90 25.03
N GLN A 91 8.74 -4.70 24.27
CA GLN A 91 9.51 -5.81 23.71
C GLN A 91 10.18 -6.67 24.79
N LYS A 92 10.69 -6.05 25.84
CA LYS A 92 11.39 -6.73 26.94
C LYS A 92 10.44 -7.45 27.91
N HIS A 93 9.28 -6.86 28.19
CA HIS A 93 8.35 -7.33 29.24
C HIS A 93 7.02 -7.90 28.71
N GLY A 94 6.68 -7.66 27.44
CA GLY A 94 5.46 -8.15 26.79
C GLY A 94 5.51 -9.61 26.31
N ALA A 95 6.66 -10.29 26.40
CA ALA A 95 6.81 -11.69 26.01
C ALA A 95 6.24 -12.71 27.03
N GLY A 96 5.55 -12.26 28.08
CA GLY A 96 5.05 -13.10 29.18
C GLY A 96 3.52 -13.27 29.29
N GLY A 97 2.73 -12.59 28.46
CA GLY A 97 1.29 -12.82 28.37
C GLY A 97 1.01 -13.82 27.26
N ALA A 98 0.28 -14.91 27.55
CA ALA A 98 -0.31 -15.73 26.49
C ALA A 98 -1.05 -14.78 25.54
N PRO A 99 -0.78 -14.80 24.22
CA PRO A 99 -1.41 -13.87 23.31
C PRO A 99 -2.92 -14.00 23.47
N ALA A 100 -3.61 -12.88 23.72
CA ALA A 100 -5.04 -12.83 23.46
C ALA A 100 -5.24 -13.43 22.06
N PRO A 101 -6.22 -14.33 21.86
CA PRO A 101 -6.38 -15.01 20.58
C PRO A 101 -6.43 -13.94 19.49
N ALA A 102 -5.42 -13.94 18.62
CA ALA A 102 -5.31 -12.96 17.55
C ALA A 102 -6.62 -13.01 16.77
N GLU A 103 -7.29 -11.86 16.63
CA GLU A 103 -8.51 -11.82 15.84
C GLU A 103 -8.17 -12.34 14.43
N PRO A 104 -8.96 -13.26 13.87
CA PRO A 104 -8.66 -13.81 12.56
C PRO A 104 -8.72 -12.68 11.51
N PRO A 105 -7.90 -12.73 10.46
CA PRO A 105 -7.96 -11.76 9.38
C PRO A 105 -9.30 -11.83 8.66
N VAL A 106 -9.86 -10.68 8.30
CA VAL A 106 -11.15 -10.57 7.58
C VAL A 106 -11.09 -9.45 6.55
N THR A 107 -11.49 -9.72 5.31
CA THR A 107 -11.62 -8.67 4.27
C THR A 107 -12.88 -7.81 4.46
N GLY A 108 -12.86 -6.64 3.83
CA GLY A 108 -13.97 -5.72 3.68
C GLY A 108 -15.14 -6.30 2.88
N PRO A 109 -16.30 -5.62 2.94
CA PRO A 109 -17.51 -6.05 2.24
C PRO A 109 -17.46 -5.81 0.72
N GLY A 110 -16.38 -5.22 0.19
CA GLY A 110 -16.30 -4.80 -1.21
C GLY A 110 -17.05 -3.48 -1.47
N ASN A 111 -17.30 -3.21 -2.75
CA ASN A 111 -18.00 -2.02 -3.22
C ASN A 111 -19.19 -2.44 -4.08
N THR A 112 -20.33 -1.77 -3.93
CA THR A 112 -21.47 -1.93 -4.84
C THR A 112 -21.39 -0.89 -5.96
N ALA A 113 -21.70 -1.29 -7.19
CA ALA A 113 -21.91 -0.42 -8.32
C ALA A 113 -23.28 -0.67 -8.94
N VAL A 114 -24.04 0.39 -9.16
CA VAL A 114 -25.40 0.37 -9.72
C VAL A 114 -25.42 1.24 -10.97
N ALA A 115 -25.81 0.67 -12.11
CA ALA A 115 -26.09 1.42 -13.33
C ALA A 115 -27.59 1.52 -13.54
N THR A 116 -28.07 2.72 -13.81
CA THR A 116 -29.41 2.98 -14.32
C THR A 116 -29.33 3.13 -15.83
N TYR A 117 -30.12 2.36 -16.57
CA TYR A 117 -30.11 2.34 -18.02
C TYR A 117 -31.51 2.13 -18.58
N ARG A 118 -31.69 2.46 -19.86
CA ARG A 118 -32.92 2.15 -20.58
C ARG A 118 -32.80 0.77 -21.20
N ASP A 119 -33.66 -0.16 -20.79
CA ASP A 119 -33.70 -1.51 -21.34
C ASP A 119 -34.06 -1.47 -22.84
N PRO A 120 -33.22 -1.99 -23.75
CA PRO A 120 -33.49 -2.01 -25.17
C PRO A 120 -34.74 -2.83 -25.56
N ALA A 121 -35.12 -3.82 -24.75
CA ALA A 121 -36.25 -4.69 -25.05
C ALA A 121 -37.60 -4.06 -24.66
N SER A 122 -37.69 -3.47 -23.46
CA SER A 122 -38.92 -2.86 -22.94
C SER A 122 -39.02 -1.36 -23.19
N GLY A 123 -37.88 -0.67 -23.36
CA GLY A 123 -37.79 0.80 -23.41
C GLY A 123 -37.93 1.48 -22.04
N GLU A 124 -38.09 0.73 -20.96
CA GLU A 124 -38.23 1.23 -19.59
C GLU A 124 -36.86 1.48 -18.93
N GLU A 125 -36.83 2.37 -17.93
CA GLU A 125 -35.65 2.58 -17.12
C GLU A 125 -35.54 1.50 -16.04
N THR A 126 -34.38 0.88 -15.92
CA THR A 126 -34.11 -0.19 -14.95
C THR A 126 -32.70 -0.07 -14.38
N ASN A 127 -32.42 -0.86 -13.34
CA ASN A 127 -31.14 -0.86 -12.64
C ASN A 127 -30.44 -2.21 -12.77
N LEU A 128 -29.13 -2.17 -12.95
CA LEU A 128 -28.25 -3.31 -12.82
C LEU A 128 -27.30 -3.09 -11.65
N VAL A 129 -27.17 -4.11 -10.79
CA VAL A 129 -26.30 -4.07 -9.62
C VAL A 129 -25.17 -5.08 -9.77
N ARG A 130 -23.96 -4.67 -9.39
CA ARG A 130 -22.80 -5.54 -9.19
C ARG A 130 -22.11 -5.19 -7.88
N VAL A 131 -21.51 -6.21 -7.27
CA VAL A 131 -20.76 -6.08 -6.01
C VAL A 131 -19.38 -6.67 -6.25
N SER A 132 -18.33 -5.94 -5.86
CA SER A 132 -16.98 -6.48 -5.91
C SER A 132 -16.79 -7.53 -4.82
N GLY A 133 -15.80 -8.39 -5.00
CA GLY A 133 -15.46 -9.37 -3.99
C GLY A 133 -14.08 -9.95 -4.20
N PRO A 134 -13.55 -10.67 -3.20
CA PRO A 134 -12.25 -11.31 -3.26
C PRO A 134 -12.00 -12.09 -4.56
N GLY A 135 -10.97 -11.70 -5.32
CA GLY A 135 -10.56 -12.39 -6.56
C GLY A 135 -11.42 -12.10 -7.79
N LEU A 136 -12.47 -11.28 -7.67
CA LEU A 136 -13.34 -10.85 -8.77
C LEU A 136 -12.82 -9.53 -9.38
N PRO A 137 -13.22 -9.18 -10.61
CA PRO A 137 -13.00 -7.83 -11.12
C PRO A 137 -13.64 -6.75 -10.23
N PRO A 138 -13.16 -5.49 -10.26
CA PRO A 138 -13.85 -4.39 -9.60
C PRO A 138 -15.30 -4.27 -10.07
N ALA A 139 -16.21 -3.81 -9.19
CA ALA A 139 -17.64 -3.81 -9.43
C ALA A 139 -18.03 -3.05 -10.71
N GLU A 140 -17.32 -1.96 -11.01
CA GLU A 140 -17.54 -1.10 -12.16
C GLU A 140 -17.21 -1.82 -13.48
N TYR A 141 -16.13 -2.61 -13.51
CA TYR A 141 -15.80 -3.46 -14.65
C TYR A 141 -16.83 -4.57 -14.83
N GLN A 142 -17.24 -5.23 -13.74
CA GLN A 142 -18.30 -6.24 -13.79
C GLN A 142 -19.62 -5.66 -14.34
N LEU A 143 -19.93 -4.42 -13.95
CA LEU A 143 -21.14 -3.71 -14.38
C LEU A 143 -21.10 -3.44 -15.88
N ALA A 144 -19.99 -2.91 -16.39
CA ALA A 144 -19.81 -2.65 -17.82
C ALA A 144 -19.85 -3.92 -18.67
N ASP A 145 -19.19 -4.99 -18.22
CA ASP A 145 -19.19 -6.27 -18.93
C ASP A 145 -20.57 -6.90 -18.99
N GLU A 146 -21.34 -6.82 -17.89
CA GLU A 146 -22.70 -7.33 -17.87
C GLU A 146 -23.64 -6.51 -18.75
N LEU A 147 -23.57 -5.17 -18.72
CA LEU A 147 -24.37 -4.31 -19.60
C LEU A 147 -24.11 -4.66 -21.07
N ARG A 148 -22.84 -4.82 -21.45
CA ARG A 148 -22.45 -5.26 -22.79
C ARG A 148 -23.03 -6.64 -23.12
N ARG A 149 -23.01 -7.58 -22.16
CA ARG A 149 -23.56 -8.94 -22.33
C ARG A 149 -25.06 -8.93 -22.61
N ILE A 150 -25.81 -8.02 -22.01
CA ILE A 150 -27.26 -7.86 -22.23
C ILE A 150 -27.59 -6.89 -23.37
N GLY A 151 -26.59 -6.43 -24.13
CA GLY A 151 -26.78 -5.59 -25.32
C GLY A 151 -27.00 -4.10 -25.02
N VAL A 152 -26.71 -3.65 -23.80
CA VAL A 152 -26.79 -2.24 -23.41
C VAL A 152 -25.44 -1.59 -23.66
N ARG A 153 -25.43 -0.50 -24.46
CA ARG A 153 -24.21 0.25 -24.71
C ARG A 153 -23.96 1.23 -23.58
N GLY A 154 -22.69 1.56 -23.35
CA GLY A 154 -22.30 2.45 -22.26
C GLY A 154 -22.91 3.85 -22.36
N GLU A 155 -23.12 4.34 -23.59
CA GLU A 155 -23.80 5.61 -23.87
C GLU A 155 -25.30 5.63 -23.56
N ASP A 156 -25.92 4.45 -23.38
CA ASP A 156 -27.35 4.29 -23.06
C ASP A 156 -27.59 4.20 -21.54
N VAL A 157 -26.52 4.32 -20.73
CA VAL A 157 -26.56 4.38 -19.27
C VAL A 157 -26.78 5.84 -18.83
N SER A 158 -27.81 6.09 -18.02
CA SER A 158 -28.22 7.42 -17.57
C SER A 158 -27.59 7.83 -16.23
N ALA A 159 -27.30 6.87 -15.36
CA ALA A 159 -26.64 7.11 -14.07
C ALA A 159 -25.79 5.92 -13.61
N VAL A 160 -24.73 6.22 -12.87
CA VAL A 160 -23.95 5.22 -12.13
C VAL A 160 -23.75 5.69 -10.69
N HIS A 161 -24.09 4.82 -9.75
CA HIS A 161 -23.90 5.05 -8.32
C HIS A 161 -22.99 3.96 -7.73
N THR A 162 -22.07 4.35 -6.84
CA THR A 162 -21.23 3.40 -6.09
C THR A 162 -21.23 3.68 -4.59
N ASP A 163 -20.98 2.68 -3.76
CA ASP A 163 -20.90 2.91 -2.31
C ASP A 163 -19.62 3.67 -1.96
N LEU A 164 -18.48 3.25 -2.51
CA LEU A 164 -17.21 3.97 -2.49
C LEU A 164 -16.96 4.65 -3.83
N ARG A 165 -16.45 5.88 -3.81
CA ARG A 165 -16.01 6.58 -5.02
C ARG A 165 -15.06 5.69 -5.85
N PRO A 166 -15.25 5.57 -7.18
CA PRO A 166 -14.33 4.83 -8.04
C PRO A 166 -12.89 5.33 -7.91
N ALA A 167 -11.95 4.41 -7.79
CA ALA A 167 -10.58 4.68 -7.36
C ALA A 167 -9.67 5.15 -8.52
N LEU A 168 -8.78 6.10 -8.25
CA LEU A 168 -7.66 6.49 -9.14
C LEU A 168 -6.35 5.82 -8.71
N LEU A 169 -6.45 4.54 -8.32
CA LEU A 169 -5.36 3.74 -7.76
C LEU A 169 -5.05 2.54 -8.68
N PRO A 170 -3.87 1.92 -8.55
CA PRO A 170 -3.56 0.65 -9.20
C PRO A 170 -4.62 -0.42 -8.92
N GLY A 171 -4.83 -1.34 -9.87
CA GLY A 171 -5.96 -2.27 -9.83
C GLY A 171 -7.12 -1.85 -10.73
N GLY A 172 -6.80 -1.21 -11.86
CA GLY A 172 -7.73 -0.94 -12.95
C GLY A 172 -8.24 0.50 -13.03
N TYR A 173 -7.83 1.38 -12.11
CA TYR A 173 -8.16 2.81 -12.15
C TYR A 173 -9.66 3.06 -12.42
N THR A 174 -10.53 2.47 -11.59
CA THR A 174 -11.97 2.44 -11.84
C THR A 174 -12.56 3.85 -12.01
N GLY A 175 -11.98 4.87 -11.39
CA GLY A 175 -12.31 6.27 -11.61
C GLY A 175 -12.20 6.70 -13.07
N ASP A 176 -11.06 6.46 -13.71
CA ASP A 176 -10.83 6.80 -15.12
C ASP A 176 -11.65 5.89 -16.07
N PHE A 177 -11.74 4.61 -15.74
CA PHE A 177 -12.54 3.65 -16.49
C PHE A 177 -14.01 4.03 -16.59
N VAL A 178 -14.64 4.38 -15.47
CA VAL A 178 -16.08 4.63 -15.37
C VAL A 178 -16.52 5.79 -16.27
N PHE A 179 -15.76 6.88 -16.33
CA PHE A 179 -16.06 8.01 -17.21
C PHE A 179 -15.95 7.65 -18.70
N ARG A 180 -15.02 6.77 -19.07
CA ARG A 180 -14.89 6.28 -20.45
C ARG A 180 -15.98 5.26 -20.81
N ALA A 181 -16.32 4.39 -19.87
CA ALA A 181 -17.29 3.33 -20.08
C ALA A 181 -18.72 3.87 -20.18
N PHE A 182 -19.06 4.94 -19.45
CA PHE A 182 -20.42 5.49 -19.37
C PHE A 182 -20.43 7.00 -19.62
N PRO A 183 -20.14 7.47 -20.84
CA PRO A 183 -19.87 8.88 -21.12
C PRO A 183 -21.06 9.83 -20.88
N ASN A 184 -22.30 9.32 -20.93
CA ASN A 184 -23.52 10.11 -20.74
C ASN A 184 -24.11 10.00 -19.33
N ALA A 185 -23.53 9.16 -18.47
CA ALA A 185 -24.09 8.86 -17.17
C ALA A 185 -23.82 9.98 -16.15
N ARG A 186 -24.78 10.22 -15.26
CA ARG A 186 -24.55 11.01 -14.04
C ARG A 186 -23.88 10.12 -12.99
N PHE A 187 -22.78 10.58 -12.42
CA PHE A 187 -22.03 9.84 -11.41
C PHE A 187 -22.32 10.34 -10.00
N SER A 188 -22.48 9.40 -9.07
CA SER A 188 -22.63 9.68 -7.64
C SER A 188 -21.99 8.57 -6.81
N CYS A 189 -21.64 8.86 -5.56
CA CYS A 189 -21.20 7.84 -4.61
C CYS A 189 -21.69 8.17 -3.20
N THR A 190 -21.81 7.15 -2.35
CA THR A 190 -22.21 7.33 -0.94
C THR A 190 -21.05 7.89 -0.11
N GLU A 191 -19.87 7.28 -0.24
CA GLU A 191 -18.68 7.63 0.52
C GLU A 191 -17.50 7.98 -0.40
N GLY A 192 -16.60 8.83 0.09
CA GLY A 192 -15.35 9.14 -0.59
C GLY A 192 -14.41 7.93 -0.62
N TYR A 193 -13.46 7.93 -1.56
CA TYR A 193 -12.35 6.98 -1.57
C TYR A 193 -11.18 7.64 -2.31
N GLY A 194 -10.28 8.26 -1.54
CA GLY A 194 -9.29 9.22 -2.05
C GLY A 194 -7.91 8.65 -2.33
N MET A 195 -7.02 9.51 -2.82
CA MET A 195 -5.61 9.16 -3.06
C MET A 195 -4.79 9.11 -1.77
N ALA A 196 -5.20 9.86 -0.73
CA ALA A 196 -4.55 9.87 0.57
C ALA A 196 -5.04 8.69 1.44
N PRO A 197 -4.16 8.06 2.24
CA PRO A 197 -4.54 6.97 3.14
C PRO A 197 -5.70 7.34 4.07
N GLU A 198 -5.72 8.56 4.60
CA GLU A 198 -6.73 9.02 5.56
C GLU A 198 -8.11 9.09 4.91
N GLN A 199 -8.17 9.57 3.66
CA GLN A 199 -9.41 9.66 2.89
C GLN A 199 -9.98 8.26 2.57
N ARG A 200 -9.11 7.26 2.35
CA ARG A 200 -9.54 5.88 2.14
C ARG A 200 -10.04 5.25 3.43
N ALA A 201 -9.33 5.45 4.53
CA ALA A 201 -9.73 4.97 5.84
C ALA A 201 -11.09 5.55 6.27
N GLU A 202 -11.32 6.85 6.05
CA GLU A 202 -12.60 7.51 6.29
C GLU A 202 -13.72 6.91 5.44
N GLY A 203 -13.47 6.78 4.13
CA GLY A 203 -14.42 6.18 3.19
C GLY A 203 -14.83 4.75 3.55
N VAL A 204 -13.86 3.91 3.89
CA VAL A 204 -14.12 2.52 4.33
C VAL A 204 -14.88 2.49 5.64
N ALA A 205 -14.54 3.36 6.60
CA ALA A 205 -15.30 3.46 7.84
C ALA A 205 -16.76 3.88 7.59
N GLY A 206 -17.01 4.79 6.65
CA GLY A 206 -18.34 5.18 6.19
C GLY A 206 -19.11 4.02 5.56
N LEU A 207 -18.47 3.30 4.63
CA LEU A 207 -19.03 2.13 3.98
C LEU A 207 -19.47 1.08 5.00
N LEU A 208 -18.63 0.78 6.01
CA LEU A 208 -18.97 -0.21 7.03
C LEU A 208 -20.20 0.20 7.84
N ARG A 209 -20.34 1.48 8.20
CA ARG A 209 -21.55 1.99 8.87
C ARG A 209 -22.77 1.85 7.97
N HIS A 210 -22.65 2.16 6.68
CA HIS A 210 -23.74 2.04 5.72
C HIS A 210 -24.19 0.58 5.57
N VAL A 211 -23.25 -0.34 5.37
CA VAL A 211 -23.52 -1.78 5.23
C VAL A 211 -24.17 -2.34 6.50
N GLU A 212 -23.67 -1.99 7.69
CA GLU A 212 -24.24 -2.42 8.96
C GLU A 212 -25.68 -1.92 9.13
N MET A 213 -25.95 -0.64 8.83
CA MET A 213 -27.29 -0.05 8.86
C MET A 213 -28.24 -0.78 7.91
N MET A 214 -27.83 -1.06 6.67
CA MET A 214 -28.66 -1.75 5.68
C MET A 214 -29.03 -3.17 6.11
N HIS A 215 -28.10 -3.92 6.71
CA HIS A 215 -28.39 -5.27 7.22
C HIS A 215 -29.34 -5.23 8.42
N GLN A 216 -29.16 -4.26 9.33
CA GLN A 216 -30.07 -4.07 10.46
C GLN A 216 -31.50 -3.75 10.00
N LEU A 217 -31.67 -2.87 9.01
CA LEU A 217 -32.98 -2.55 8.43
C LEU A 217 -33.63 -3.76 7.74
N ALA A 218 -32.83 -4.63 7.13
CA ALA A 218 -33.30 -5.86 6.51
C ALA A 218 -33.59 -7.00 7.53
N GLY A 219 -33.35 -6.78 8.83
CA GLY A 219 -33.46 -7.83 9.86
C GLY A 219 -32.43 -8.95 9.71
N GLN A 220 -31.31 -8.68 9.03
CA GLN A 220 -30.23 -9.63 8.76
C GLN A 220 -29.04 -9.38 9.69
N GLN A 221 -28.24 -10.42 9.93
CA GLN A 221 -26.99 -10.27 10.67
C GLN A 221 -25.97 -9.52 9.80
N PRO A 222 -25.28 -8.48 10.33
CA PRO A 222 -24.26 -7.77 9.57
C PRO A 222 -23.07 -8.69 9.24
N PRO A 223 -22.33 -8.39 8.16
CA PRO A 223 -21.12 -9.13 7.80
C PRO A 223 -20.06 -9.03 8.92
N PRO A 224 -19.10 -9.98 8.95
CA PRO A 224 -18.01 -9.91 9.92
C PRO A 224 -17.24 -8.61 9.75
N ARG A 225 -16.84 -7.99 10.87
CA ARG A 225 -16.05 -6.76 10.83
C ARG A 225 -14.70 -7.04 10.17
N PRO A 226 -14.25 -6.19 9.24
CA PRO A 226 -12.95 -6.35 8.61
C PRO A 226 -11.84 -6.22 9.66
N HIS A 227 -10.82 -7.04 9.48
CA HIS A 227 -9.64 -7.05 10.32
C HIS A 227 -8.42 -7.24 9.43
N ARG A 228 -7.78 -6.12 9.10
CA ARG A 228 -6.55 -6.05 8.33
C ARG A 228 -5.36 -6.31 9.25
N LEU A 229 -4.53 -7.27 8.89
CA LEU A 229 -3.26 -7.48 9.58
C LEU A 229 -2.20 -6.47 9.11
N PRO A 230 -1.31 -6.01 10.02
CA PRO A 230 -0.19 -5.17 9.63
C PRO A 230 0.74 -5.91 8.65
N VAL A 231 1.50 -5.15 7.86
CA VAL A 231 2.56 -5.73 7.03
C VAL A 231 3.61 -6.34 7.97
N PRO A 232 4.02 -7.60 7.77
CA PRO A 232 5.01 -8.23 8.62
C PRO A 232 6.37 -7.54 8.46
N SER A 233 7.11 -7.43 9.56
CA SER A 233 8.46 -6.85 9.51
C SER A 233 9.36 -7.68 8.61
N PRO A 234 10.22 -7.07 7.76
CA PRO A 234 11.12 -7.80 6.88
C PRO A 234 12.00 -8.83 7.62
N ASP A 235 12.43 -8.51 8.84
CA ASP A 235 13.26 -9.41 9.67
C ASP A 235 12.52 -10.65 10.18
N SER A 236 11.18 -10.61 10.21
CA SER A 236 10.34 -11.73 10.66
C SER A 236 9.95 -12.70 9.54
N VAL A 237 10.20 -12.33 8.28
CA VAL A 237 9.81 -13.12 7.11
C VAL A 237 11.06 -13.69 6.44
N PRO A 238 11.20 -15.02 6.35
CA PRO A 238 12.29 -15.64 5.60
C PRO A 238 12.26 -15.19 4.14
N ARG A 239 13.40 -14.68 3.64
CA ARG A 239 13.51 -14.26 2.24
C ARG A 239 13.28 -15.45 1.32
N ALA A 240 12.42 -15.28 0.31
CA ALA A 240 12.15 -16.29 -0.68
C ALA A 240 13.40 -16.57 -1.53
N GLU A 241 13.67 -17.84 -1.80
CA GLU A 241 14.81 -18.23 -2.63
C GLU A 241 14.76 -17.54 -4.01
N PRO A 242 15.91 -17.10 -4.56
CA PRO A 242 15.97 -16.58 -5.92
C PRO A 242 15.54 -17.62 -6.95
N VAL A 243 14.66 -17.22 -7.87
CA VAL A 243 14.23 -18.07 -8.99
C VAL A 243 15.07 -17.72 -10.22
N ARG A 244 15.64 -18.72 -10.88
CA ARG A 244 16.37 -18.52 -12.15
C ARG A 244 15.41 -18.04 -13.24
N ASP A 245 15.85 -17.12 -14.11
CA ASP A 245 14.98 -16.53 -15.14
C ASP A 245 14.31 -17.57 -16.06
N VAL A 246 15.01 -18.64 -16.42
CA VAL A 246 14.45 -19.73 -17.22
C VAL A 246 13.32 -20.47 -16.48
N ALA A 247 13.45 -20.63 -15.15
CA ALA A 247 12.39 -21.24 -14.34
C ALA A 247 11.21 -20.28 -14.15
N LEU A 248 11.49 -18.99 -13.98
CA LEU A 248 10.46 -17.94 -13.94
C LEU A 248 9.67 -17.88 -15.25
N GLY A 249 10.34 -18.01 -16.40
CA GLY A 249 9.68 -18.07 -17.70
C GLY A 249 8.73 -19.25 -17.88
N LYS A 250 9.02 -20.39 -17.23
CA LYS A 250 8.10 -21.54 -17.18
C LYS A 250 6.89 -21.24 -16.30
N GLN A 251 7.12 -20.67 -15.12
CA GLN A 251 6.02 -20.26 -14.22
C GLN A 251 5.08 -19.25 -14.88
N LEU A 252 5.63 -18.26 -15.61
CA LEU A 252 4.84 -17.31 -16.39
C LEU A 252 3.98 -18.02 -17.44
N ALA A 253 4.55 -18.96 -18.19
CA ALA A 253 3.82 -19.71 -19.21
C ALA A 253 2.76 -20.66 -18.62
N GLU A 254 2.98 -21.18 -17.42
CA GLU A 254 2.01 -21.99 -16.68
C GLU A 254 0.79 -21.15 -16.22
N VAL A 255 1.03 -19.92 -15.75
CA VAL A 255 -0.02 -19.04 -15.20
C VAL A 255 -0.77 -18.27 -16.28
N PHE A 256 -0.06 -17.73 -17.28
CA PHE A 256 -0.63 -16.87 -18.31
C PHE A 256 -0.86 -17.59 -19.65
N GLY A 257 -0.43 -18.85 -19.75
CA GLY A 257 -0.45 -19.63 -20.98
C GLY A 257 0.71 -19.29 -21.92
N PRO A 258 1.05 -20.16 -22.89
CA PRO A 258 2.19 -19.96 -23.78
C PRO A 258 2.13 -18.68 -24.63
N GLN A 259 0.93 -18.29 -25.06
CA GLN A 259 0.69 -17.07 -25.84
C GLN A 259 0.56 -15.82 -24.97
N GLY A 260 0.39 -15.98 -23.65
CA GLY A 260 0.29 -14.89 -22.69
C GLY A 260 1.65 -14.39 -22.19
N VAL A 261 2.76 -14.90 -22.73
CA VAL A 261 4.13 -14.47 -22.37
C VAL A 261 4.84 -13.90 -23.59
N LEU A 262 5.10 -12.60 -23.55
CA LEU A 262 5.90 -11.88 -24.53
C LEU A 262 7.39 -12.05 -24.22
N ARG A 263 8.16 -12.56 -25.18
CA ARG A 263 9.63 -12.53 -25.15
C ARG A 263 10.09 -11.59 -26.25
N PRO A 264 10.62 -10.41 -25.90
CA PRO A 264 11.14 -9.47 -26.90
C PRO A 264 12.32 -10.09 -27.66
N ASP A 265 12.50 -9.68 -28.91
CA ASP A 265 13.64 -10.12 -29.70
C ASP A 265 14.96 -9.66 -29.05
N ALA A 266 15.99 -10.50 -29.17
CA ALA A 266 17.28 -10.21 -28.55
C ALA A 266 17.89 -8.89 -29.05
N ASP A 267 17.66 -8.55 -30.32
CA ASP A 267 18.14 -7.32 -30.96
C ASP A 267 17.43 -6.07 -30.40
N ASP A 268 16.15 -6.18 -30.06
CA ASP A 268 15.38 -5.10 -29.41
C ASP A 268 15.91 -4.81 -28.01
N ILE A 269 16.40 -5.83 -27.30
CA ILE A 269 16.92 -5.70 -25.93
C ILE A 269 18.37 -5.24 -25.92
N ALA A 270 19.19 -5.72 -26.86
CA ALA A 270 20.65 -5.56 -26.85
C ALA A 270 21.09 -4.10 -26.73
N ASN A 271 20.43 -3.22 -27.49
CA ASN A 271 20.78 -1.79 -27.59
C ASN A 271 20.09 -0.90 -26.53
N THR A 272 19.31 -1.49 -25.62
CA THR A 272 18.65 -0.73 -24.54
C THR A 272 19.62 -0.36 -23.42
N ARG A 273 19.24 0.66 -22.65
CA ARG A 273 19.93 1.07 -21.41
C ARG A 273 19.62 0.18 -20.21
N LEU A 274 18.81 -0.86 -20.37
CA LEU A 274 18.41 -1.74 -19.28
C LEU A 274 19.63 -2.38 -18.60
N PRO A 275 19.63 -2.53 -17.26
CA PRO A 275 20.66 -3.29 -16.57
C PRO A 275 20.72 -4.75 -17.06
N GLU A 276 21.92 -5.35 -17.05
CA GLU A 276 22.13 -6.72 -17.55
C GLU A 276 21.23 -7.77 -16.87
N ALA A 277 20.92 -7.59 -15.59
CA ALA A 277 19.96 -8.46 -14.89
C ALA A 277 18.56 -8.39 -15.52
N ALA A 278 18.06 -7.18 -15.81
CA ALA A 278 16.76 -6.99 -16.44
C ALA A 278 16.75 -7.51 -17.88
N LYS A 279 17.83 -7.31 -18.65
CA LYS A 279 17.98 -7.87 -20.00
C LYS A 279 17.89 -9.40 -19.99
N LYS A 280 18.57 -10.07 -19.06
CA LYS A 280 18.50 -11.53 -18.88
C LYS A 280 17.10 -11.98 -18.52
N THR A 281 16.43 -11.31 -17.59
CA THR A 281 15.04 -11.62 -17.21
C THR A 281 14.10 -11.47 -18.41
N LEU A 282 14.18 -10.40 -19.21
CA LEU A 282 13.37 -10.24 -20.42
C LEU A 282 13.63 -11.35 -21.46
N THR A 283 14.90 -11.72 -21.65
CA THR A 283 15.31 -12.74 -22.62
C THR A 283 14.79 -14.13 -22.23
N TRP A 284 14.98 -14.53 -20.98
CA TRP A 284 14.73 -15.90 -20.53
C TRP A 284 13.34 -16.09 -19.91
N ALA A 285 12.88 -15.13 -19.10
CA ALA A 285 11.55 -15.18 -18.50
C ALA A 285 10.48 -14.63 -19.45
N GLY A 286 10.71 -13.43 -19.99
CA GLY A 286 9.73 -12.65 -20.73
C GLY A 286 8.88 -11.75 -19.82
N LEU A 287 7.81 -11.17 -20.36
CA LEU A 287 6.79 -10.40 -19.65
C LEU A 287 5.42 -11.06 -19.87
N PRO A 288 4.50 -11.06 -18.89
CA PRO A 288 3.10 -11.34 -19.20
C PRO A 288 2.59 -10.29 -20.18
N VAL A 289 1.89 -10.71 -21.24
CA VAL A 289 1.26 -9.80 -22.21
C VAL A 289 0.27 -8.89 -21.48
N GLU A 290 -0.53 -9.49 -20.62
CA GLU A 290 -1.50 -8.79 -19.80
C GLU A 290 -1.71 -9.52 -18.47
N VAL A 291 -1.75 -8.76 -17.39
CA VAL A 291 -2.31 -9.11 -16.10
C VAL A 291 -3.49 -8.15 -15.89
N PRO A 292 -4.74 -8.58 -16.11
CA PRO A 292 -5.89 -7.68 -16.19
C PRO A 292 -5.95 -6.73 -14.99
N TYR A 293 -6.07 -5.42 -15.26
CA TYR A 293 -6.12 -4.31 -14.29
C TYR A 293 -4.78 -3.92 -13.64
N PHE A 294 -3.71 -4.68 -13.87
CA PHE A 294 -2.44 -4.51 -13.15
C PHE A 294 -1.24 -4.27 -14.05
N PHE A 295 -1.21 -4.88 -15.24
CA PHE A 295 -0.08 -4.74 -16.15
C PHE A 295 -0.45 -5.12 -17.57
N THR A 296 0.06 -4.36 -18.54
CA THR A 296 0.05 -4.68 -19.96
C THR A 296 1.44 -4.37 -20.50
N ALA A 297 2.09 -5.36 -21.10
CA ALA A 297 3.41 -5.17 -21.70
C ALA A 297 3.32 -4.32 -22.97
N ASP A 298 4.35 -3.52 -23.25
CA ASP A 298 4.48 -2.89 -24.56
C ASP A 298 4.77 -3.98 -25.62
N GLN A 299 4.11 -3.89 -26.78
CA GLN A 299 4.22 -4.86 -27.86
C GLN A 299 4.73 -4.19 -29.15
N PRO A 300 5.50 -4.88 -30.02
CA PRO A 300 6.00 -4.30 -31.25
C PRO A 300 4.90 -3.78 -32.20
N ASP A 301 3.77 -4.49 -32.28
CA ASP A 301 2.61 -4.12 -33.12
C ASP A 301 1.80 -2.95 -32.54
N ARG A 302 2.03 -2.61 -31.27
CA ARG A 302 1.38 -1.51 -30.53
C ARG A 302 2.42 -0.75 -29.72
N ALA A 303 3.55 -0.42 -30.36
CA ALA A 303 4.65 0.23 -29.69
C ALA A 303 4.23 1.58 -29.10
N PRO A 304 4.69 1.94 -27.89
CA PRO A 304 4.39 3.24 -27.30
C PRO A 304 5.04 4.35 -28.13
N ALA A 305 4.58 5.59 -27.94
CA ALA A 305 5.28 6.74 -28.48
C ALA A 305 6.74 6.75 -28.00
N GLY A 306 7.69 6.84 -28.93
CA GLY A 306 9.13 6.64 -28.68
C GLY A 306 9.67 5.26 -29.10
N GLY A 307 8.79 4.29 -29.38
CA GLY A 307 9.16 2.92 -29.76
C GLY A 307 9.32 1.98 -28.56
N LEU A 308 9.56 0.69 -28.86
CA LEU A 308 9.74 -0.33 -27.83
C LEU A 308 10.98 0.00 -26.96
N PHE A 309 10.85 -0.16 -25.65
CA PHE A 309 11.90 0.18 -24.67
C PHE A 309 12.42 1.63 -24.73
N THR A 310 11.58 2.56 -25.19
CA THR A 310 11.86 4.00 -25.09
C THR A 310 12.12 4.41 -23.64
N ASP A 311 12.92 5.46 -23.45
CA ASP A 311 13.00 6.09 -22.14
C ASP A 311 11.67 6.77 -21.79
N ALA A 312 11.39 6.84 -20.49
CA ALA A 312 10.12 7.34 -19.97
C ALA A 312 9.93 8.82 -20.34
N ALA A 313 10.98 9.64 -20.29
CA ALA A 313 10.86 11.07 -20.61
C ALA A 313 10.47 11.31 -22.07
N THR A 314 11.05 10.56 -23.02
CA THR A 314 10.66 10.61 -24.44
C THR A 314 9.18 10.27 -24.61
N HIS A 315 8.71 9.20 -23.97
CA HIS A 315 7.30 8.80 -24.02
C HIS A 315 6.39 9.88 -23.42
N LEU A 316 6.71 10.39 -22.22
CA LEU A 316 5.92 11.38 -21.51
C LEU A 316 5.80 12.70 -22.29
N ARG A 317 6.89 13.16 -22.92
CA ARG A 317 6.84 14.34 -23.80
C ARG A 317 5.89 14.13 -24.97
N ALA A 318 5.92 12.95 -25.58
CA ALA A 318 5.08 12.65 -26.74
C ALA A 318 3.58 12.62 -26.44
N ILE A 319 3.19 12.27 -25.21
CA ILE A 319 1.78 12.25 -24.75
C ILE A 319 1.34 13.56 -24.08
N GLY A 320 2.18 14.60 -24.07
CA GLY A 320 1.82 15.92 -23.54
C GLY A 320 1.81 16.02 -22.02
N THR A 321 2.85 15.51 -21.37
CA THR A 321 3.05 15.63 -19.91
C THR A 321 3.17 17.08 -19.42
N GLU A 322 2.79 17.32 -18.16
CA GLU A 322 2.99 18.58 -17.42
C GLU A 322 4.20 18.50 -16.47
N ALA A 323 4.95 17.39 -16.49
CA ALA A 323 6.15 17.21 -15.68
C ALA A 323 7.20 18.28 -15.98
N THR A 324 7.94 18.70 -14.96
CA THR A 324 9.02 19.68 -15.13
C THR A 324 10.19 19.07 -15.91
N GLU A 325 10.99 19.91 -16.57
CA GLU A 325 12.20 19.43 -17.28
C GLU A 325 13.21 18.76 -16.34
N GLU A 326 13.25 19.15 -15.06
CA GLU A 326 14.05 18.47 -14.04
C GLU A 326 13.54 17.04 -13.81
N THR A 327 12.22 16.86 -13.61
CA THR A 327 11.61 15.54 -13.47
C THR A 327 11.83 14.69 -14.72
N LEU A 328 11.68 15.27 -15.91
CA LEU A 328 11.94 14.58 -17.18
C LEU A 328 13.42 14.22 -17.35
N GLY A 329 14.34 15.06 -16.87
CA GLY A 329 15.77 14.76 -16.84
C GLY A 329 16.07 13.48 -16.04
N ASN A 330 15.45 13.33 -14.86
CA ASN A 330 15.57 12.12 -14.05
C ASN A 330 14.90 10.90 -14.72
N LEU A 331 13.75 11.09 -15.37
CA LEU A 331 13.00 10.04 -16.06
C LEU A 331 13.64 9.59 -17.38
N ALA A 332 14.56 10.35 -17.96
CA ALA A 332 15.37 9.90 -19.11
C ALA A 332 16.30 8.71 -18.75
N GLY A 333 16.52 8.49 -17.46
CA GLY A 333 17.21 7.35 -16.88
C GLY A 333 16.33 6.10 -16.69
N HIS A 334 15.05 6.14 -17.06
CA HIS A 334 14.10 5.05 -16.87
C HIS A 334 13.64 4.50 -18.22
N VAL A 335 13.67 3.18 -18.40
CA VAL A 335 13.21 2.52 -19.63
C VAL A 335 11.81 1.98 -19.43
N ARG A 336 10.88 2.34 -20.31
CA ARG A 336 9.50 1.84 -20.28
C ARG A 336 9.42 0.37 -20.71
N ILE A 337 8.60 -0.41 -20.02
CA ILE A 337 8.32 -1.83 -20.34
C ILE A 337 6.82 -2.14 -20.50
N GLY A 338 5.94 -1.20 -20.12
CA GLY A 338 4.50 -1.41 -20.18
C GLY A 338 3.71 -0.33 -19.44
N THR A 339 2.48 -0.65 -19.06
CA THR A 339 1.58 0.20 -18.29
C THR A 339 0.72 -0.63 -17.35
N ASP A 340 0.24 -0.05 -16.25
CA ASP A 340 -0.81 -0.66 -15.42
C ASP A 340 -2.22 -0.17 -15.80
N GLY A 341 -2.35 0.48 -16.97
CA GLY A 341 -3.60 1.05 -17.50
C GLY A 341 -3.70 2.56 -17.32
N SER A 342 -2.93 3.15 -16.40
CA SER A 342 -2.83 4.61 -16.26
C SER A 342 -1.38 5.08 -16.14
N TYR A 343 -0.58 4.42 -15.28
CA TYR A 343 0.82 4.75 -15.08
C TYR A 343 1.70 4.00 -16.07
N VAL A 344 2.85 4.60 -16.38
CA VAL A 344 3.89 3.98 -17.19
C VAL A 344 4.75 3.10 -16.28
N ILE A 345 4.90 1.81 -16.61
CA ILE A 345 5.76 0.90 -15.87
C ILE A 345 7.15 0.93 -16.49
N THR A 346 8.15 1.20 -15.67
CA THR A 346 9.52 1.48 -16.10
C THR A 346 10.55 0.75 -15.26
N VAL A 347 11.74 0.54 -15.80
CA VAL A 347 12.93 0.05 -15.09
C VAL A 347 13.93 1.19 -14.97
N GLN A 348 14.35 1.50 -13.75
CA GLN A 348 15.38 2.51 -13.50
C GLN A 348 16.75 2.00 -13.95
N CYS A 349 17.36 2.68 -14.90
CA CYS A 349 18.63 2.29 -15.52
C CYS A 349 19.81 3.12 -15.00
N THR A 350 19.53 4.31 -14.47
CA THR A 350 20.53 5.20 -13.88
C THR A 350 20.05 5.70 -12.53
N ALA A 351 20.98 5.87 -11.61
CA ALA A 351 20.74 6.51 -10.32
C ALA A 351 21.96 7.37 -9.94
N PRO A 352 21.79 8.39 -9.09
CA PRO A 352 22.92 9.06 -8.44
C PRO A 352 23.79 8.10 -7.61
N GLU A 353 25.01 8.51 -7.25
CA GLU A 353 25.98 7.64 -6.54
C GLU A 353 25.47 7.11 -5.19
N ASP A 354 24.68 7.91 -4.46
CA ASP A 354 24.09 7.52 -3.17
C ASP A 354 22.91 6.54 -3.29
N SER A 355 22.40 6.34 -4.51
CA SER A 355 21.15 5.64 -4.79
C SER A 355 21.33 4.48 -5.77
N GLN A 356 22.56 3.99 -5.97
CA GLN A 356 22.89 2.91 -6.92
C GLN A 356 22.08 1.63 -6.69
N ALA A 357 21.62 1.38 -5.45
CA ALA A 357 20.78 0.22 -5.12
C ALA A 357 19.40 0.24 -5.82
N LEU A 358 18.98 1.38 -6.35
CA LEU A 358 17.73 1.51 -7.13
C LEU A 358 17.89 1.14 -8.62
N ILE A 359 19.12 0.91 -9.10
CA ILE A 359 19.32 0.47 -10.49
C ILE A 359 18.71 -0.93 -10.67
N GLY A 360 17.81 -1.04 -11.63
CA GLY A 360 17.02 -2.23 -11.90
C GLY A 360 15.64 -2.24 -11.23
N ALA A 361 15.36 -1.28 -10.34
CA ALA A 361 14.05 -1.15 -9.70
C ALA A 361 12.96 -0.82 -10.73
N VAL A 362 11.79 -1.39 -10.51
CA VAL A 362 10.58 -1.16 -11.30
C VAL A 362 9.77 -0.05 -10.65
N TRP A 363 9.36 0.92 -11.45
CA TRP A 363 8.60 2.09 -11.02
C TRP A 363 7.35 2.26 -11.86
N ALA A 364 6.25 2.64 -11.21
CA ALA A 364 5.05 3.16 -11.87
C ALA A 364 5.15 4.69 -11.90
N VAL A 365 5.21 5.28 -13.09
CA VAL A 365 5.41 6.72 -13.30
C VAL A 365 4.11 7.35 -13.80
N GLN A 366 3.63 8.37 -13.09
CA GLN A 366 2.41 9.09 -13.43
C GLN A 366 2.61 9.90 -14.72
N PRO A 367 1.74 9.76 -15.73
CA PRO A 367 1.95 10.42 -17.02
C PRO A 367 1.94 11.94 -16.97
N SER A 368 1.07 12.52 -16.14
CA SER A 368 0.88 13.97 -16.10
C SER A 368 2.01 14.69 -15.37
N THR A 369 2.44 14.19 -14.21
CA THR A 369 3.38 14.90 -13.33
C THR A 369 4.77 14.28 -13.28
N GLY A 370 4.95 13.05 -13.78
CA GLY A 370 6.18 12.28 -13.61
C GLY A 370 6.38 11.72 -12.20
N GLY A 371 5.38 11.82 -11.31
CA GLY A 371 5.45 11.26 -9.96
C GLY A 371 5.60 9.73 -9.98
N GLY A 372 6.57 9.21 -9.24
CA GLY A 372 6.89 7.77 -9.20
C GLY A 372 6.33 7.05 -7.98
N ARG A 373 5.94 5.78 -8.16
CA ARG A 373 5.73 4.81 -7.09
C ARG A 373 6.66 3.63 -7.30
N LEU A 374 7.36 3.23 -6.23
CA LEU A 374 8.15 2.01 -6.29
C LEU A 374 7.20 0.82 -6.45
N VAL A 375 7.52 -0.06 -7.39
CA VAL A 375 6.82 -1.32 -7.62
C VAL A 375 7.64 -2.44 -7.01
N ASN A 376 8.87 -2.65 -7.49
CA ASN A 376 9.77 -3.67 -6.95
C ASN A 376 11.22 -3.28 -7.10
N ALA A 377 12.11 -3.87 -6.31
CA ALA A 377 13.55 -3.68 -6.40
C ALA A 377 14.18 -4.28 -7.69
N SER A 378 13.47 -5.16 -8.39
CA SER A 378 13.95 -5.73 -9.67
C SER A 378 12.82 -6.21 -10.57
N LEU A 379 13.11 -6.34 -11.87
CA LEU A 379 12.17 -6.92 -12.84
C LEU A 379 11.79 -8.37 -12.48
N ALA A 380 12.74 -9.20 -12.03
CA ALA A 380 12.45 -10.56 -11.61
C ALA A 380 11.50 -10.61 -10.40
N ALA A 381 11.68 -9.72 -9.42
CA ALA A 381 10.77 -9.60 -8.28
C ALA A 381 9.37 -9.16 -8.72
N PHE A 382 9.28 -8.18 -9.62
CA PHE A 382 8.01 -7.73 -10.18
C PHE A 382 7.22 -8.86 -10.85
N LEU A 383 7.88 -9.65 -11.71
CA LEU A 383 7.25 -10.77 -12.39
C LEU A 383 6.79 -11.88 -11.43
N ARG A 384 7.59 -12.17 -10.38
CA ARG A 384 7.20 -13.11 -9.32
C ARG A 384 5.96 -12.60 -8.55
N SER A 385 5.92 -11.31 -8.25
CA SER A 385 4.77 -10.70 -7.56
C SER A 385 3.51 -10.66 -8.42
N LEU A 386 3.63 -10.47 -9.75
CA LEU A 386 2.49 -10.58 -10.68
C LEU A 386 1.93 -12.00 -10.79
N VAL A 387 2.81 -13.01 -10.83
CA VAL A 387 2.42 -14.43 -10.76
C VAL A 387 1.67 -14.68 -9.46
N LEU A 388 2.24 -14.26 -8.34
CA LEU A 388 1.64 -14.41 -7.03
C LEU A 388 0.26 -13.76 -6.97
N LEU A 389 0.13 -12.48 -7.36
CA LEU A 389 -1.15 -11.76 -7.41
C LEU A 389 -2.20 -12.52 -8.22
N THR A 390 -1.82 -13.00 -9.41
CA THR A 390 -2.74 -13.70 -10.31
C THR A 390 -3.26 -15.00 -9.68
N THR A 391 -2.35 -15.80 -9.12
CA THR A 391 -2.71 -17.07 -8.48
C THR A 391 -3.55 -16.86 -7.21
N THR A 392 -3.19 -15.90 -6.36
CA THR A 392 -3.94 -15.55 -5.15
C THR A 392 -5.36 -15.09 -5.50
N ARG A 393 -5.52 -14.19 -6.48
CA ARG A 393 -6.85 -13.73 -6.89
C ARG A 393 -7.70 -14.85 -7.47
N GLN A 394 -7.12 -15.76 -8.26
CA GLN A 394 -7.85 -16.92 -8.76
C GLN A 394 -8.35 -17.83 -7.62
N GLN A 395 -7.53 -18.05 -6.58
CA GLN A 395 -7.90 -18.85 -5.42
C GLN A 395 -8.98 -18.17 -4.56
N MET A 396 -8.95 -16.85 -4.44
CA MET A 396 -9.89 -16.10 -3.59
C MET A 396 -11.34 -16.10 -4.10
N ARG A 397 -11.58 -16.47 -5.37
CA ARG A 397 -12.93 -16.46 -5.95
C ARG A 397 -13.88 -17.38 -5.19
N GLY A 398 -14.94 -16.80 -4.63
CA GLY A 398 -15.96 -17.51 -3.87
C GLY A 398 -15.57 -17.85 -2.43
N MET A 399 -14.41 -17.39 -1.95
CA MET A 399 -14.07 -17.46 -0.52
C MET A 399 -14.96 -16.53 0.30
N ASP A 400 -15.28 -16.95 1.52
CA ASP A 400 -15.87 -16.06 2.52
C ASP A 400 -14.85 -15.01 3.03
N PRO A 401 -15.29 -13.94 3.71
CA PRO A 401 -14.38 -12.87 4.14
C PRO A 401 -13.23 -13.30 5.06
N ARG A 402 -13.39 -14.38 5.85
CA ARG A 402 -12.33 -14.86 6.76
C ARG A 402 -11.28 -15.66 5.98
N ALA A 403 -11.73 -16.55 5.10
CA ALA A 403 -10.83 -17.30 4.21
C ALA A 403 -10.08 -16.35 3.26
N ALA A 404 -10.77 -15.36 2.69
CA ALA A 404 -10.16 -14.31 1.90
C ALA A 404 -9.16 -13.49 2.72
N GLY A 405 -9.47 -13.12 3.96
CA GLY A 405 -8.57 -12.41 4.86
C GLY A 405 -7.27 -13.18 5.10
N ALA A 406 -7.35 -14.49 5.32
CA ALA A 406 -6.18 -15.35 5.47
C ALA A 406 -5.34 -15.40 4.17
N ALA A 407 -5.99 -15.45 3.01
CA ALA A 407 -5.30 -15.41 1.72
C ALA A 407 -4.57 -14.08 1.47
N VAL A 408 -5.20 -12.94 1.81
CA VAL A 408 -4.55 -11.61 1.70
C VAL A 408 -3.38 -11.49 2.67
N ALA A 409 -3.50 -12.00 3.89
CA ALA A 409 -2.39 -12.03 4.85
C ALA A 409 -1.18 -12.83 4.33
N ALA A 410 -1.43 -14.04 3.80
CA ALA A 410 -0.38 -14.87 3.21
C ALA A 410 0.25 -14.22 1.96
N PHE A 411 -0.57 -13.51 1.16
CA PHE A 411 -0.09 -12.73 0.03
C PHE A 411 0.86 -11.61 0.46
N GLN A 412 0.54 -10.86 1.52
CA GLN A 412 1.44 -9.83 2.07
C GLN A 412 2.77 -10.44 2.52
N GLU A 413 2.74 -11.54 3.26
CA GLU A 413 3.95 -12.21 3.75
C GLU A 413 4.83 -12.66 2.56
N GLN A 414 4.23 -13.24 1.53
CA GLN A 414 4.96 -13.67 0.33
C GLN A 414 5.51 -12.49 -0.49
N LEU A 415 4.80 -11.36 -0.56
CA LEU A 415 5.33 -10.13 -1.17
C LEU A 415 6.57 -9.64 -0.41
N VAL A 416 6.54 -9.59 0.92
CA VAL A 416 7.71 -9.23 1.75
C VAL A 416 8.86 -10.23 1.53
N ALA A 417 8.55 -11.53 1.46
CA ALA A 417 9.55 -12.57 1.23
C ALA A 417 10.23 -12.43 -0.16
N ILE A 418 9.47 -12.05 -1.20
CA ILE A 418 9.99 -11.79 -2.55
C ILE A 418 10.83 -10.50 -2.54
N ASP A 419 10.28 -9.43 -1.98
CA ASP A 419 10.84 -8.09 -2.01
C ASP A 419 10.21 -7.17 -0.95
N ALA A 420 10.89 -7.01 0.18
CA ALA A 420 10.42 -6.17 1.28
C ALA A 420 10.19 -4.70 0.90
N TRP A 421 10.93 -4.18 -0.10
CA TRP A 421 10.76 -2.79 -0.55
C TRP A 421 9.41 -2.57 -1.23
N SER A 422 8.73 -3.63 -1.67
CA SER A 422 7.40 -3.48 -2.28
C SER A 422 6.33 -2.97 -1.31
N LEU A 423 6.52 -3.18 0.01
CA LEU A 423 5.55 -2.85 1.06
C LEU A 423 6.10 -1.97 2.19
N ASP A 424 7.31 -1.42 2.05
CA ASP A 424 7.96 -0.58 3.07
C ASP A 424 7.37 0.84 3.21
N SER A 425 6.60 1.28 2.21
CA SER A 425 5.83 2.52 2.21
C SER A 425 4.39 2.27 1.80
N ASP A 426 3.46 2.95 2.47
CA ASP A 426 2.02 3.00 2.14
C ASP A 426 1.72 3.60 0.76
N LYS A 427 2.69 4.26 0.12
CA LYS A 427 2.58 4.87 -1.21
C LYS A 427 3.05 3.96 -2.33
N ASN A 428 3.72 2.85 -2.01
CA ASN A 428 4.20 1.90 -3.01
C ASN A 428 3.03 1.26 -3.75
N TRP A 429 3.31 0.81 -4.97
CA TRP A 429 2.30 0.29 -5.87
C TRP A 429 1.58 -0.94 -5.26
N TRP A 430 2.35 -1.88 -4.67
CA TRP A 430 1.78 -3.05 -4.01
C TRP A 430 1.05 -2.73 -2.72
N SER A 431 1.48 -1.74 -1.94
CA SER A 431 0.79 -1.32 -0.72
C SER A 431 -0.65 -0.87 -1.00
N LEU A 432 -0.85 -0.13 -2.10
CA LEU A 432 -2.18 0.30 -2.55
C LEU A 432 -3.05 -0.87 -3.03
N ILE A 433 -2.45 -1.86 -3.70
CA ILE A 433 -3.17 -3.06 -4.16
C ILE A 433 -3.60 -3.91 -2.97
N VAL A 434 -2.68 -4.19 -2.06
CA VAL A 434 -2.94 -4.95 -0.84
C VAL A 434 -4.02 -4.29 0.01
N GLU A 435 -3.96 -2.98 0.19
CA GLU A 435 -5.00 -2.22 0.90
C GLU A 435 -6.39 -2.41 0.25
N GLN A 436 -6.47 -2.32 -1.07
CA GLN A 436 -7.73 -2.52 -1.79
C GLN A 436 -8.23 -3.98 -1.72
N MET A 437 -7.32 -4.97 -1.72
CA MET A 437 -7.67 -6.37 -1.46
C MET A 437 -8.24 -6.56 -0.05
N TRP A 438 -7.68 -5.90 0.97
CA TRP A 438 -8.25 -5.89 2.31
C TRP A 438 -9.63 -5.27 2.37
N HIS A 439 -9.96 -4.33 1.49
CA HIS A 439 -11.30 -3.75 1.40
C HIS A 439 -12.29 -4.63 0.61
N GLY A 440 -11.83 -5.74 0.02
CA GLY A 440 -12.66 -6.65 -0.79
C GLY A 440 -12.96 -6.11 -2.20
N LEU A 441 -12.08 -5.25 -2.74
CA LEU A 441 -12.36 -4.57 -4.00
C LEU A 441 -12.05 -5.41 -5.24
N PHE A 442 -11.21 -6.44 -5.14
CA PHE A 442 -10.90 -7.36 -6.26
C PHE A 442 -10.08 -8.60 -5.87
#